data_AF-A0A7X8MEU5-F1
#
_entry.id   AF-A0A7X8MEU5-F1
#
_cell.length_a   1.000
_cell.length_b   1.000
_cell.length_c   1.000
_cell.angle_alpha   90.00
_cell.angle_beta   90.00
_cell.angle_gamma   90.00
#
_symmetry.space_group_name_H-M   'P 1'
#
loop_
_entity.id
_entity.type
_entity.pdbx_description
1 polymer ?
#
loop_
_entity_poly.entity_id
_entity_poly.type
_entity_poly.pdbx_seq_one_letter_code
_entity_poly.pdbx_strand_id
1 'polypeptide(L)'
;MADTFTIRISKDTPAFEEMDKAAEQLGLSRNQLIIEGIKMICSWNAQFYKKMKQYSNTFRLPVPLVIQNMLIKRLAEDYAKEQIWGFTGKVLSEFMFNERGSITGGELFKTLSEMAVKDEIRERVRGIEEHIRTGFPVSKDEMEFYEAHKPKPVKIDPKEEERNRQLFEKYGEPVSGAFWADETSMEEAVKMLQEEEKKRERGKK
;
A
#
# COMPACT_ATOMS: atom_id res chain seq x y z
N MET A 1 17.49 32.93 -22.81
CA MET A 1 18.22 33.65 -21.74
C MET A 1 17.89 32.96 -20.44
N ALA A 2 18.86 32.64 -19.59
CA ALA A 2 18.55 32.12 -18.27
C ALA A 2 17.99 33.30 -17.44
N ASP A 3 16.76 33.17 -16.96
CA ASP A 3 16.18 34.18 -16.07
C ASP A 3 17.01 34.21 -14.78
N THR A 4 17.59 35.38 -14.48
CA THR A 4 18.40 35.55 -13.27
C THR A 4 17.48 35.55 -12.06
N PHE A 5 17.57 34.52 -11.21
CA PHE A 5 16.82 34.43 -9.96
C PHE A 5 17.72 34.83 -8.77
N THR A 6 17.25 35.80 -7.98
CA THR A 6 17.97 36.30 -6.79
C THR A 6 17.23 35.91 -5.52
N ILE A 7 17.89 35.12 -4.65
CA ILE A 7 17.36 34.79 -3.31
C ILE A 7 17.71 35.94 -2.35
N ARG A 8 16.71 36.51 -1.70
CA ARG A 8 16.91 37.45 -0.59
C ARG A 8 16.99 36.66 0.70
N ILE A 9 18.16 36.69 1.34
CA ILE A 9 18.37 36.08 2.65
C ILE A 9 17.58 36.88 3.68
N SER A 10 16.73 36.18 4.43
CA SER A 10 15.97 36.71 5.56
C SER A 10 16.51 36.15 6.87
N LYS A 11 15.98 36.63 8.01
CA LYS A 11 16.31 36.08 9.34
C LYS A 11 15.94 34.60 9.48
N ASP A 12 15.02 34.11 8.67
CA ASP A 12 14.55 32.72 8.69
C ASP A 12 15.34 31.81 7.74
N THR A 13 16.32 32.38 7.02
CA THR A 13 17.20 31.62 6.14
C THR A 13 18.37 31.07 6.95
N PRO A 14 18.71 29.77 6.82
CA PRO A 14 19.88 29.19 7.49
C PRO A 14 21.16 29.97 7.17
N ALA A 15 22.13 29.96 8.09
CA ALA A 15 23.42 30.59 7.81
C ALA A 15 24.15 29.84 6.68
N PHE A 16 24.99 30.53 5.91
CA PHE A 16 25.71 29.89 4.80
C PHE A 16 26.57 28.70 5.25
N GLU A 17 27.22 28.81 6.40
CA GLU A 17 28.01 27.70 6.98
C GLU A 17 27.14 26.48 7.33
N GLU A 18 25.90 26.70 7.78
CA GLU A 18 24.96 25.61 8.06
C GLU A 18 24.51 24.93 6.76
N MET A 19 24.26 25.72 5.72
CA MET A 19 23.92 25.17 4.40
C MET A 19 25.08 24.38 3.79
N ASP A 20 26.33 24.85 3.94
CA ASP A 20 27.51 24.14 3.45
C ASP A 20 27.68 22.80 4.15
N LYS A 21 27.60 22.78 5.48
CA LYS A 21 27.67 21.54 6.26
C LYS A 21 26.56 20.56 5.86
N ALA A 22 25.34 21.04 5.68
CA ALA A 22 24.22 20.21 5.24
C ALA A 22 24.44 19.67 3.81
N ALA A 23 24.99 20.48 2.91
CA ALA A 23 25.29 20.06 1.54
C ALA A 23 26.41 19.01 1.53
N GLU A 24 27.48 19.22 2.28
CA GLU A 24 28.61 18.28 2.42
C GLU A 24 28.15 16.91 2.96
N GLN A 25 27.28 16.89 3.97
CA GLN A 25 26.71 15.64 4.51
C GLN A 25 25.93 14.84 3.46
N LEU A 26 25.36 15.52 2.46
CA LEU A 26 24.61 14.91 1.37
C LEU A 26 25.46 14.70 0.10
N GLY A 27 26.75 15.05 0.12
CA GLY A 27 27.63 14.99 -1.05
C GLY A 27 27.28 15.99 -2.15
N LEU A 28 26.63 17.11 -1.79
CA LEU A 28 26.15 18.14 -2.69
C LEU A 28 26.93 19.45 -2.50
N SER A 29 26.94 20.29 -3.53
CA SER A 29 27.26 21.71 -3.38
C SER A 29 26.06 22.48 -2.81
N ARG A 30 26.31 23.63 -2.17
CA ARG A 30 25.23 24.51 -1.68
C ARG A 30 24.20 24.87 -2.76
N ASN A 31 24.66 25.14 -3.98
CA ASN A 31 23.77 25.47 -5.10
C ASN A 31 22.89 24.26 -5.48
N GLN A 32 23.46 23.06 -5.53
CA GLN A 32 22.68 21.83 -5.76
C GLN A 32 21.66 21.60 -4.64
N LEU A 33 22.05 21.80 -3.38
CA LEU A 33 21.13 21.68 -2.24
C LEU A 33 19.92 22.61 -2.39
N ILE A 34 20.16 23.88 -2.73
CA ILE A 34 19.08 24.87 -2.95
C ILE A 34 18.19 24.45 -4.12
N ILE A 35 18.78 24.04 -5.25
CA ILE A 35 18.04 23.61 -6.44
C ILE A 35 17.18 22.38 -6.15
N GLU A 36 17.72 21.36 -5.47
CA GLU A 36 16.97 20.16 -5.11
C GLU A 36 15.83 20.48 -4.13
N GLY A 37 16.06 21.38 -3.17
CA GLY A 37 15.01 21.90 -2.29
C GLY A 37 13.88 22.58 -3.07
N ILE A 38 14.19 23.43 -4.04
CA ILE A 38 13.20 24.09 -4.89
C ILE A 38 12.43 23.06 -5.73
N LYS A 39 13.14 22.15 -6.41
CA LYS A 39 12.51 21.08 -7.22
C LYS A 39 11.54 20.26 -6.38
N MET A 40 11.95 19.87 -5.18
CA MET A 40 11.13 19.13 -4.25
C MET A 40 9.83 19.88 -3.93
N ILE A 41 9.91 21.13 -3.48
CA ILE A 41 8.72 21.92 -3.13
C ILE A 41 7.83 22.19 -4.34
N CYS A 42 8.40 22.48 -5.51
CA CYS A 42 7.65 22.68 -6.75
C CYS A 42 6.91 21.42 -7.22
N SER A 43 7.40 20.22 -6.87
CA SER A 43 6.73 18.96 -7.22
C SER A 43 5.53 18.63 -6.32
N TRP A 44 5.36 19.35 -5.20
CA TRP A 44 4.28 19.05 -4.26
C TRP A 44 2.94 19.59 -4.74
N ASN A 45 1.89 18.78 -4.58
CA ASN A 45 0.53 19.28 -4.77
C ASN A 45 0.09 20.15 -3.58
N ALA A 46 -0.83 21.09 -3.85
CA ALA A 46 -1.28 22.07 -2.87
C ALA A 46 -1.97 21.43 -1.64
N GLN A 47 -2.69 20.32 -1.83
CA GLN A 47 -3.40 19.63 -0.74
C GLN A 47 -2.42 19.01 0.25
N PHE A 48 -1.38 18.34 -0.25
CA PHE A 48 -0.30 17.76 0.54
C PHE A 48 0.40 18.84 1.36
N TYR A 49 0.83 19.94 0.73
CA TYR A 49 1.50 21.02 1.45
C TYR A 49 0.61 21.66 2.52
N LYS A 50 -0.69 21.86 2.22
CA LYS A 50 -1.66 22.37 3.19
C LYS A 50 -1.78 21.43 4.40
N LYS A 51 -1.78 20.12 4.18
CA LYS A 51 -1.82 19.12 5.27
C LYS A 51 -0.55 19.16 6.12
N MET A 52 0.62 19.24 5.49
CA MET A 52 1.90 19.38 6.20
C MET A 52 1.96 20.66 7.04
N LYS A 53 1.43 21.77 6.51
CA LYS A 53 1.28 23.03 7.26
C LYS A 53 0.32 22.91 8.45
N GLN A 54 -0.77 22.16 8.31
CA GLN A 54 -1.66 21.88 9.44
C GLN A 54 -0.93 21.16 10.57
N TYR A 55 -0.20 20.08 10.26
CA TYR A 55 0.60 19.38 11.27
C TYR A 55 1.69 20.26 11.89
N SER A 56 2.40 21.02 11.07
CA SER A 56 3.39 22.00 11.53
C SER A 56 2.80 22.98 12.53
N ASN A 57 1.61 23.52 12.27
CA ASN A 57 0.92 24.44 13.18
C ASN A 57 0.43 23.73 14.45
N THR A 58 -0.16 22.53 14.33
CA THR A 58 -0.68 21.77 15.46
C THR A 58 0.43 21.38 16.43
N PHE A 59 1.56 20.89 15.92
CA PHE A 59 2.68 20.42 16.73
C PHE A 59 3.75 21.48 17.00
N ARG A 60 3.62 22.68 16.41
CA ARG A 60 4.60 23.79 16.48
C ARG A 60 6.00 23.37 16.03
N LEU A 61 6.06 22.54 15.00
CA LEU A 61 7.31 22.05 14.40
C LEU A 61 7.48 22.61 12.99
N PRO A 62 8.72 22.83 12.52
CA PRO A 62 8.94 23.22 11.13
C PRO A 62 8.50 22.11 10.16
N VAL A 63 7.92 22.51 9.02
CA VAL A 63 7.38 21.57 8.00
C VAL A 63 8.39 20.48 7.58
N PRO A 64 9.67 20.77 7.32
CA PRO A 64 10.65 19.74 6.97
C PRO A 64 10.78 18.66 8.04
N LEU A 65 10.76 19.04 9.33
CA LEU A 65 10.88 18.10 10.44
C LEU A 65 9.62 17.22 10.58
N VAL A 66 8.44 17.79 10.36
CA VAL A 66 7.18 17.01 10.34
C VAL A 66 7.26 15.92 9.28
N ILE A 67 7.67 16.28 8.05
CA ILE A 67 7.79 15.33 6.94
C ILE A 67 8.82 14.26 7.26
N GLN A 68 10.00 14.67 7.76
CA GLN A 68 11.06 13.74 8.14
C GLN A 68 10.58 12.74 9.20
N ASN A 69 9.91 13.20 10.26
CA ASN A 69 9.41 12.32 11.32
C ASN A 69 8.35 11.33 10.82
N MET A 70 7.44 11.78 9.93
CA MET A 70 6.45 10.89 9.32
C MET A 70 7.11 9.81 8.46
N LEU A 71 8.13 10.17 7.67
CA LEU A 71 8.88 9.21 6.85
C LEU A 71 9.71 8.25 7.70
N ILE A 72 10.38 8.73 8.76
CA ILE A 72 11.13 7.88 9.69
C ILE A 72 10.21 6.83 10.33
N LYS A 73 9.00 7.23 10.75
CA LYS A 73 8.02 6.27 11.28
C LYS A 73 7.71 5.18 10.26
N ARG A 74 7.45 5.55 9.00
CA ARG A 74 7.16 4.60 7.94
C ARG A 74 8.32 3.62 7.69
N LEU A 75 9.55 4.14 7.63
CA LEU A 75 10.76 3.34 7.47
C LEU A 75 10.96 2.37 8.64
N ALA A 76 10.67 2.79 9.87
CA ALA A 76 10.74 1.92 11.04
C ALA A 76 9.69 0.80 10.98
N GLU A 77 8.47 1.09 10.51
CA GLU A 77 7.43 0.08 10.30
C GLU A 77 7.80 -0.93 9.20
N ASP A 78 8.41 -0.47 8.10
CA ASP A 78 8.90 -1.36 7.04
C ASP A 78 10.04 -2.24 7.55
N TYR A 79 11.00 -1.66 8.28
CA TYR A 79 12.10 -2.40 8.88
C TYR A 79 11.60 -3.47 9.87
N ALA A 80 10.62 -3.14 10.70
CA ALA A 80 10.00 -4.10 11.61
C ALA A 80 9.28 -5.24 10.87
N LYS A 81 8.57 -4.92 9.77
CA LYS A 81 7.93 -5.96 8.93
C LYS A 81 8.95 -6.87 8.27
N GLU A 82 10.04 -6.31 7.75
CA GLU A 82 11.12 -7.07 7.14
C GLU A 82 11.80 -8.01 8.14
N GLN A 83 11.99 -7.59 9.40
CA GLN A 83 12.55 -8.46 10.44
C GLN A 83 11.66 -9.67 10.75
N ILE A 84 10.33 -9.51 10.71
CA ILE A 84 9.38 -10.57 11.06
C ILE A 84 9.11 -11.50 9.86
N TRP A 85 8.86 -10.92 8.68
CA TRP A 85 8.38 -11.64 7.50
C TRP A 85 9.47 -11.89 6.46
N GLY A 86 10.68 -11.38 6.67
CA GLY A 86 11.73 -11.32 5.67
C GLY A 86 11.40 -10.33 4.54
N PHE A 87 12.23 -10.34 3.49
CA PHE A 87 11.96 -9.57 2.29
C PHE A 87 10.74 -10.16 1.57
N THR A 88 9.59 -9.50 1.68
CA THR A 88 8.32 -10.00 1.13
C THR A 88 8.18 -9.74 -0.37
N GLY A 89 9.07 -8.97 -1.00
CA GLY A 89 9.03 -8.64 -2.43
C GLY A 89 7.76 -7.90 -2.89
N LYS A 90 6.86 -7.55 -1.96
CA LYS A 90 5.61 -6.86 -2.25
C LYS A 90 5.91 -5.39 -2.54
N VAL A 91 5.36 -4.91 -3.65
CA VAL A 91 5.37 -3.47 -3.96
C VAL A 91 4.66 -2.75 -2.83
N LEU A 92 5.36 -1.79 -2.22
CA LEU A 92 4.77 -0.92 -1.21
C LEU A 92 3.60 -0.16 -1.84
N SER A 93 2.46 -0.12 -1.14
CA SER A 93 1.23 0.47 -1.68
C SER A 93 1.38 1.96 -2.02
N GLU A 94 2.38 2.62 -1.46
CA GLU A 94 2.74 4.01 -1.77
C GLU A 94 3.41 4.19 -3.14
N PHE A 95 3.90 3.11 -3.76
CA PHE A 95 4.57 3.09 -5.06
C PHE A 95 3.74 2.37 -6.13
N MET A 96 2.41 2.46 -6.04
CA MET A 96 1.53 1.88 -7.04
C MET A 96 1.67 2.60 -8.40
N PHE A 97 1.59 1.80 -9.48
CA PHE A 97 1.62 2.27 -10.85
C PHE A 97 0.29 1.98 -11.55
N ASN A 98 -0.14 2.88 -12.44
CA ASN A 98 -1.22 2.66 -13.40
C ASN A 98 -0.65 2.76 -14.83
N GLU A 99 -1.49 2.56 -15.85
CA GLU A 99 -1.11 2.66 -17.27
C GLU A 99 -0.52 4.03 -17.67
N ARG A 100 -0.75 5.07 -16.85
CA ARG A 100 -0.27 6.44 -17.06
C ARG A 100 1.00 6.76 -16.26
N GLY A 101 1.51 5.82 -15.47
CA GLY A 101 2.71 5.97 -14.64
C GLY A 101 2.45 5.83 -13.14
N SER A 102 3.32 6.41 -12.31
CA SER A 102 3.19 6.37 -10.85
C SER A 102 1.93 7.10 -10.38
N ILE A 103 1.10 6.44 -9.57
CA ILE A 103 -0.07 7.07 -8.96
C ILE A 103 0.42 8.05 -7.89
N THR A 104 -0.04 9.31 -7.95
CA THR A 104 0.40 10.35 -7.01
C THR A 104 -0.76 11.23 -6.54
N GLY A 105 -0.50 12.04 -5.51
CA GLY A 105 -1.42 13.08 -5.04
C GLY A 105 -2.77 12.55 -4.57
N GLY A 106 -3.86 13.15 -5.04
CA GLY A 106 -5.21 12.85 -4.58
C GLY A 106 -5.68 11.44 -4.94
N GLU A 107 -5.24 10.90 -6.07
CA GLU A 107 -5.56 9.53 -6.50
C GLU A 107 -4.91 8.51 -5.56
N LEU A 108 -3.62 8.68 -5.26
CA LEU A 108 -2.90 7.83 -4.31
C LEU A 108 -3.54 7.91 -2.92
N PHE A 109 -3.86 9.12 -2.45
CA PHE A 109 -4.50 9.31 -1.15
C PHE A 109 -5.84 8.58 -1.07
N LYS A 110 -6.67 8.69 -2.12
CA LYS A 110 -7.98 8.01 -2.17
C LYS A 110 -7.80 6.50 -2.09
N THR A 111 -6.98 5.91 -2.95
CA THR A 111 -6.75 4.46 -2.98
C THR A 111 -6.22 3.94 -1.64
N LEU A 112 -5.20 4.60 -1.08
CA LEU A 112 -4.64 4.22 0.22
C LEU A 112 -5.65 4.39 1.36
N SER A 113 -6.47 5.45 1.33
CA SER A 113 -7.51 5.65 2.34
C SER A 113 -8.59 4.57 2.27
N GLU A 114 -8.98 4.13 1.08
CA GLU A 114 -9.95 3.04 0.91
C GLU A 114 -9.40 1.70 1.40
N MET A 115 -8.12 1.42 1.12
CA MET A 115 -7.43 0.24 1.65
C MET A 115 -7.35 0.28 3.18
N ALA A 116 -6.93 1.41 3.75
CA ALA A 116 -6.84 1.58 5.20
C ALA A 116 -8.21 1.44 5.88
N VAL A 117 -9.27 2.02 5.32
CA VAL A 117 -10.64 1.86 5.84
C VAL A 117 -11.06 0.40 5.82
N LYS A 118 -10.76 -0.36 4.75
CA LYS A 118 -11.06 -1.79 4.70
C LYS A 118 -10.32 -2.58 5.78
N ASP A 119 -9.05 -2.25 6.02
CA ASP A 119 -8.26 -2.91 7.06
C ASP A 119 -8.76 -2.57 8.47
N GLU A 120 -9.12 -1.31 8.74
CA GLU A 120 -9.76 -0.89 10.00
C GLU A 120 -11.11 -1.56 10.22
N ILE A 121 -11.93 -1.71 9.16
CA ILE A 121 -13.18 -2.48 9.22
C ILE A 121 -12.88 -3.93 9.60
N ARG A 122 -11.86 -4.56 8.99
CA ARG A 122 -11.48 -5.95 9.28
C ARG A 122 -11.01 -6.12 10.73
N GLU A 123 -10.19 -5.21 11.22
CA GLU A 123 -9.72 -5.22 12.62
C GLU A 123 -10.87 -5.02 13.61
N ARG A 124 -11.79 -4.08 13.33
CA ARG A 124 -12.98 -3.86 14.14
C ARG A 124 -13.90 -5.09 14.16
N VAL A 125 -14.11 -5.74 13.01
CA VAL A 125 -14.87 -6.99 12.92
C VAL A 125 -14.20 -8.09 13.74
N ARG A 126 -12.87 -8.25 13.63
CA ARG A 126 -12.11 -9.25 14.41
C ARG A 126 -12.24 -9.03 15.92
N GLY A 127 -12.18 -7.77 16.37
CA GLY A 127 -12.39 -7.45 17.79
C GLY A 127 -13.80 -7.83 18.27
N ILE A 128 -14.83 -7.56 17.46
CA ILE A 128 -16.21 -7.98 17.77
C ILE A 128 -16.33 -9.51 17.79
N GLU A 129 -15.72 -10.22 16.85
CA GLU A 129 -15.68 -11.69 16.84
C GLU A 129 -15.02 -12.26 18.11
N GLU A 130 -13.94 -11.63 18.59
CA GLU A 130 -13.27 -12.02 19.83
C GLU A 130 -14.17 -11.80 21.05
N HIS A 131 -14.90 -10.68 21.12
CA HIS A 131 -15.89 -10.44 22.17
C HIS A 131 -17.03 -11.47 22.14
N ILE A 132 -17.54 -11.82 20.94
CA ILE A 132 -18.55 -12.88 20.77
C ILE A 132 -17.98 -14.22 21.25
N ARG A 133 -16.75 -14.57 20.86
CA ARG A 133 -16.11 -15.84 21.22
C ARG A 133 -15.85 -15.97 22.72
N THR A 134 -15.51 -14.87 23.37
CA THR A 134 -15.25 -14.80 24.82
C THR A 134 -16.51 -14.62 25.65
N GLY A 135 -17.67 -14.42 25.01
CA GLY A 135 -18.98 -14.31 25.66
C GLY A 135 -19.25 -12.96 26.32
N PHE A 136 -18.48 -11.92 25.98
CA PHE A 136 -18.78 -10.56 26.44
C PHE A 136 -20.00 -10.00 25.72
N PRO A 137 -20.85 -9.21 26.41
CA PRO A 137 -22.00 -8.57 25.79
C PRO A 137 -21.54 -7.52 24.78
N VAL A 138 -21.89 -7.73 23.51
CA VAL A 138 -21.65 -6.78 22.41
C VAL A 138 -22.84 -5.83 22.33
N SER A 139 -22.58 -4.52 22.16
CA SER A 139 -23.66 -3.53 22.02
C SER A 139 -24.47 -3.73 20.74
N LYS A 140 -25.70 -3.20 20.71
CA LYS A 140 -26.56 -3.31 19.51
C LYS A 140 -25.91 -2.67 18.28
N ASP A 141 -25.27 -1.52 18.46
CA ASP A 141 -24.61 -0.78 17.38
C ASP A 141 -23.41 -1.55 16.81
N GLU A 142 -22.67 -2.27 17.67
CA GLU A 142 -21.55 -3.13 17.25
C GLU A 142 -22.04 -4.38 16.52
N MET A 143 -23.15 -4.99 16.94
CA MET A 143 -23.76 -6.10 16.23
C MET A 143 -24.32 -5.69 14.86
N GLU A 144 -24.92 -4.50 14.74
CA GLU A 144 -25.37 -3.96 13.45
C GLU A 144 -24.18 -3.70 12.51
N PHE A 145 -23.08 -3.15 13.03
CA PHE A 145 -21.85 -2.97 12.27
C PHE A 145 -21.25 -4.30 11.80
N TYR A 146 -21.18 -5.29 12.69
CA TYR A 146 -20.69 -6.64 12.39
C TYR A 146 -21.53 -7.31 11.30
N GLU A 147 -22.85 -7.30 11.41
CA GLU A 147 -23.74 -7.90 10.41
C GLU A 147 -23.62 -7.23 9.03
N ALA A 148 -23.38 -5.92 8.99
CA ALA A 148 -23.19 -5.18 7.74
C ALA A 148 -21.85 -5.47 7.04
N HIS A 149 -20.79 -5.76 7.81
CA HIS A 149 -19.42 -5.87 7.31
C HIS A 149 -18.78 -7.25 7.46
N LYS A 150 -19.50 -8.23 8.03
CA LYS A 150 -19.00 -9.59 8.15
C LYS A 150 -18.61 -10.14 6.77
N PRO A 151 -17.49 -10.87 6.67
CA PRO A 151 -17.15 -11.56 5.44
C PRO A 151 -18.29 -12.51 5.09
N LYS A 152 -18.97 -12.24 3.97
CA LYS A 152 -20.01 -13.14 3.49
C LYS A 152 -19.34 -14.47 3.18
N PRO A 153 -19.82 -15.60 3.74
CA PRO A 153 -19.28 -16.90 3.37
C PRO A 153 -19.40 -17.04 1.86
N VAL A 154 -18.30 -17.39 1.19
CA VAL A 154 -18.31 -17.76 -0.21
C VAL A 154 -19.28 -18.94 -0.31
N LYS A 155 -20.42 -18.75 -0.96
CA LYS A 155 -21.33 -19.84 -1.27
C LYS A 155 -20.64 -20.69 -2.34
N ILE A 156 -19.91 -21.70 -1.91
CA ILE A 156 -19.37 -22.72 -2.80
C ILE A 156 -20.59 -23.49 -3.33
N ASP A 157 -20.78 -23.53 -4.65
CA ASP A 157 -21.85 -24.33 -5.25
C ASP A 157 -21.58 -25.81 -4.88
N PRO A 158 -22.56 -26.55 -4.31
CA PRO A 158 -22.36 -27.95 -3.92
C PRO A 158 -21.80 -28.82 -5.05
N LYS A 159 -22.13 -28.50 -6.31
CA LYS A 159 -21.59 -29.21 -7.48
C LYS A 159 -20.10 -28.95 -7.69
N GLU A 160 -19.62 -27.76 -7.31
CA GLU A 160 -18.24 -27.35 -7.41
C GLU A 160 -17.38 -27.99 -6.31
N GLU A 161 -17.96 -28.14 -5.11
CA GLU A 161 -17.32 -28.87 -4.00
C GLU A 161 -17.16 -30.37 -4.31
N GLU A 162 -18.19 -31.00 -4.86
CA GLU A 162 -18.15 -32.40 -5.31
C GLU A 162 -17.10 -32.62 -6.41
N ARG A 163 -17.03 -31.69 -7.38
CA ARG A 163 -16.05 -31.72 -8.47
C ARG A 163 -14.62 -31.55 -7.96
N ASN A 164 -14.39 -30.64 -7.00
CA ASN A 164 -13.08 -30.43 -6.39
C ASN A 164 -12.65 -31.65 -5.53
N ARG A 165 -13.60 -32.31 -4.85
CA ARG A 165 -13.36 -33.60 -4.17
C ARG A 165 -12.90 -34.69 -5.13
N GLN A 166 -13.61 -34.86 -6.25
CA GLN A 166 -13.26 -35.86 -7.27
C GLN A 166 -11.88 -35.59 -7.91
N LEU A 167 -11.53 -34.31 -8.11
CA LEU A 167 -10.20 -33.93 -8.61
C LEU A 167 -9.10 -34.22 -7.58
N PHE A 168 -9.35 -33.98 -6.29
CA PHE A 168 -8.42 -34.30 -5.20
C PHE A 168 -8.17 -35.81 -5.09
N GLU A 169 -9.23 -36.63 -5.14
CA GLU A 169 -9.11 -38.10 -5.09
C GLU A 169 -8.36 -38.66 -6.31
N LYS A 170 -8.49 -38.03 -7.48
CA LYS A 170 -7.87 -38.50 -8.72
C LYS A 170 -6.40 -38.09 -8.87
N TYR A 171 -6.01 -36.91 -8.36
CA TYR A 171 -4.69 -36.33 -8.61
C TYR A 171 -3.84 -36.10 -7.35
N GLY A 172 -4.38 -36.35 -6.15
CA GLY A 172 -3.62 -36.37 -4.89
C GLY A 172 -3.20 -35.00 -4.34
N GLU A 173 -3.49 -33.91 -5.04
CA GLU A 173 -3.24 -32.54 -4.58
C GLU A 173 -4.54 -31.72 -4.67
N PRO A 174 -4.74 -30.75 -3.75
CA PRO A 174 -5.80 -29.79 -3.91
C PRO A 174 -5.48 -28.97 -5.14
N VAL A 175 -6.25 -29.21 -6.21
CA VAL A 175 -6.37 -28.26 -7.32
C VAL A 175 -7.10 -27.04 -6.76
N SER A 176 -6.34 -26.23 -6.02
CA SER A 176 -6.76 -24.95 -5.50
C SER A 176 -7.03 -24.08 -6.72
N GLY A 177 -8.31 -23.96 -7.09
CA GLY A 177 -8.77 -22.95 -8.05
C GLY A 177 -8.38 -21.53 -7.65
N ALA A 178 -7.90 -21.32 -6.42
CA ALA A 178 -7.38 -20.05 -5.93
C ALA A 178 -6.02 -19.64 -6.52
N PHE A 179 -5.30 -20.50 -7.27
CA PHE A 179 -4.03 -20.10 -7.89
C PHE A 179 -4.21 -19.33 -9.22
N TRP A 180 -5.39 -19.38 -9.84
CA TRP A 180 -5.65 -18.73 -11.15
C TRP A 180 -6.89 -17.83 -11.16
N ALA A 181 -7.50 -17.57 -10.00
CA ALA A 181 -8.76 -16.85 -9.88
C ALA A 181 -8.63 -15.32 -9.88
N ASP A 182 -7.43 -14.75 -10.10
CA ASP A 182 -7.31 -13.30 -10.20
C ASP A 182 -7.51 -12.76 -11.62
N GLU A 183 -7.32 -13.52 -12.72
CA GLU A 183 -7.46 -12.92 -14.07
C GLU A 183 -8.01 -13.82 -15.20
N THR A 184 -8.43 -15.06 -14.97
CA THR A 184 -9.00 -15.90 -16.05
C THR A 184 -10.32 -16.53 -15.66
N SER A 185 -11.33 -16.44 -16.54
CA SER A 185 -12.61 -17.08 -16.30
C SER A 185 -12.44 -18.60 -16.20
N MET A 186 -13.25 -19.25 -15.38
CA MET A 186 -13.13 -20.69 -15.11
C MET A 186 -13.22 -21.56 -16.39
N GLU A 187 -13.89 -21.07 -17.42
CA GLU A 187 -13.97 -21.71 -18.74
C GLU A 187 -12.62 -21.68 -19.49
N GLU A 188 -11.83 -20.62 -19.34
CA GLU A 188 -10.51 -20.50 -19.94
C GLU A 188 -9.49 -21.41 -19.25
N ALA A 189 -9.54 -21.51 -17.92
CA ALA A 189 -8.68 -22.40 -17.15
C ALA A 189 -8.89 -23.88 -17.53
N VAL A 190 -10.15 -24.30 -17.73
CA VAL A 190 -10.49 -25.66 -18.21
C VAL A 190 -9.98 -25.89 -19.63
N LYS A 191 -10.09 -24.90 -20.51
CA LYS A 191 -9.59 -24.99 -21.89
C LYS A 191 -8.07 -25.12 -21.94
N MET A 192 -7.35 -24.39 -21.10
CA MET A 192 -5.89 -24.46 -20.99
C MET A 192 -5.41 -25.82 -20.46
N LEU A 193 -6.10 -26.40 -19.47
CA LEU A 193 -5.80 -27.74 -18.96
C LEU A 193 -5.99 -28.82 -20.04
N GLN A 194 -7.06 -28.72 -20.83
CA GLN A 194 -7.30 -29.63 -21.96
C GLN A 194 -6.27 -29.46 -23.09
N GLU A 195 -5.77 -28.25 -23.30
CA GLU A 195 -4.67 -27.99 -24.26
C GLU A 195 -3.32 -28.52 -23.77
N GLU A 196 -3.03 -28.42 -22.47
CA GLU A 196 -1.83 -29.01 -21.86
C GLU A 196 -1.85 -30.55 -21.94
N GLU A 197 -2.98 -31.19 -21.66
CA GLU A 197 -3.13 -32.65 -21.82
C GLU A 197 -2.88 -33.08 -23.28
N LYS A 198 -3.44 -32.35 -24.25
CA LYS A 198 -3.19 -32.62 -25.69
C LYS A 198 -1.73 -32.40 -26.09
N LYS A 199 -1.03 -31.43 -25.49
CA LYS A 199 0.42 -31.23 -25.71
C LYS A 199 1.25 -32.35 -25.11
N ARG A 200 0.89 -32.85 -23.93
CA ARG A 200 1.57 -33.99 -23.27
C ARG A 200 1.36 -35.31 -24.01
N GLU A 201 0.21 -35.50 -24.66
CA GLU A 201 -0.04 -36.66 -25.52
C GLU A 201 0.69 -36.58 -26.87
N ARG A 202 0.81 -35.38 -27.45
CA ARG A 202 1.57 -35.17 -28.70
C ARG A 202 3.09 -35.27 -28.53
N GLY A 203 3.62 -35.00 -27.34
CA GLY A 203 5.04 -35.18 -27.02
C GLY A 203 5.46 -36.62 -26.70
N LYS A 204 4.52 -37.58 -26.73
CA LYS A 204 4.76 -39.02 -26.48
C LYS A 204 4.65 -39.90 -27.74
N LYS A 205 4.62 -39.32 -28.93
CA LYS A 205 4.72 -40.04 -30.21
C LYS A 205 6.06 -39.80 -30.88
#